data_AF-A0A9E0Y7B8-F1
#
_entry.id   AF-A0A9E0Y7B8-F1
#
_cell.length_a   1.000
_cell.length_b   1.000
_cell.length_c   1.000
_cell.angle_alpha   90.00
_cell.angle_beta   90.00
_cell.angle_gamma   90.00
#
_symmetry.space_group_name_H-M   'P 1'
#
loop_
_entity.id
_entity.type
_entity.pdbx_description
1 polymer ?
#
loop_
_entity_poly.entity_id
_entity_poly.type
_entity_poly.pdbx_seq_one_letter_code
_entity_poly.pdbx_strand_id
1 'polypeptide(L)'
;MTAKEVKILLIKKGLNISDMARDLEPETEATFKSLQTMIADLLYGRRWFPSLAAKLEEKYDIRIEQPKQFKPIKEQLKQAA
;
A
#
# COMPACT_ATOMS: atom_id res chain seq x y z
N MET A 1 5.67 5.76 6.29
CA MET A 1 6.69 5.97 5.24
C MET A 1 6.50 7.35 4.61
N THR A 2 7.58 8.06 4.33
CA THR A 2 7.57 9.29 3.55
C THR A 2 7.60 9.00 2.05
N ALA A 3 7.20 9.96 1.20
CA ALA A 3 7.23 9.79 -0.25
C ALA A 3 8.63 9.45 -0.81
N LYS A 4 9.70 9.92 -0.15
CA LYS A 4 11.09 9.62 -0.51
C LYS A 4 11.44 8.17 -0.19
N GLU A 5 11.03 7.66 0.96
CA GLU A 5 11.24 6.27 1.36
C GLU A 5 10.53 5.28 0.43
N VAL A 6 9.28 5.60 0.03
CA VAL A 6 8.53 4.81 -0.96
C VAL A 6 9.31 4.70 -2.26
N LYS A 7 9.78 5.82 -2.81
CA LYS A 7 10.56 5.82 -4.06
C LYS A 7 11.84 5.00 -3.93
N ILE A 8 12.58 5.15 -2.84
CA ILE A 8 13.81 4.38 -2.60
C ILE A 8 13.50 2.88 -2.49
N LEU A 9 12.42 2.51 -1.79
CA LEU A 9 12.00 1.11 -1.64
C LEU A 9 11.65 0.48 -3.00
N LEU A 10 10.88 1.19 -3.82
CA LEU A 10 10.52 0.72 -5.16
C LEU A 10 11.74 0.56 -6.06
N ILE A 11 12.66 1.54 -6.06
CA ILE A 11 13.91 1.47 -6.82
C ILE A 11 14.77 0.27 -6.36
N LYS A 12 14.92 0.06 -5.05
CA LYS A 12 15.72 -1.06 -4.50
C LYS A 12 15.16 -2.42 -4.91
N LYS A 13 13.84 -2.55 -5.04
CA LYS A 13 13.19 -3.79 -5.49
C LYS A 13 13.07 -3.88 -7.03
N GLY A 14 13.51 -2.86 -7.77
CA GLY A 14 13.34 -2.81 -9.23
C GLY A 14 11.88 -2.72 -9.67
N LEU A 15 11.00 -2.19 -8.80
CA LEU A 15 9.55 -2.14 -9.02
C LEU A 15 9.10 -0.74 -9.43
N ASN A 16 8.02 -0.71 -10.19
CA ASN A 16 7.28 0.50 -10.54
C ASN A 16 5.80 0.29 -10.21
N ILE A 17 5.10 1.36 -9.83
CA ILE A 17 3.66 1.35 -9.58
C ILE A 17 2.88 0.86 -10.79
N SER A 18 3.30 1.25 -12.00
CA SER A 18 2.69 0.77 -13.24
C SER A 18 2.84 -0.74 -13.42
N ASP A 19 4.02 -1.28 -13.15
CA ASP A 19 4.26 -2.72 -13.36
C ASP A 19 3.49 -3.54 -12.32
N MET A 20 3.49 -3.09 -11.06
CA MET A 20 2.67 -3.69 -10.00
C MET A 20 1.17 -3.63 -10.32
N ALA A 21 0.68 -2.51 -10.86
CA ALA A 21 -0.72 -2.39 -11.24
C ALA A 21 -1.10 -3.34 -12.38
N ARG A 22 -0.19 -3.56 -13.35
CA ARG A 22 -0.42 -4.48 -14.47
C ARG A 22 -0.44 -5.94 -14.03
N ASP A 23 0.41 -6.29 -13.08
CA ASP A 23 0.47 -7.63 -12.49
C ASP A 23 -0.72 -7.93 -11.57
N LEU A 24 -1.28 -6.90 -10.92
CA LEU A 24 -2.44 -7.04 -10.02
C LEU A 24 -3.80 -6.89 -10.72
N GLU A 25 -3.83 -6.32 -11.93
CA GLU A 25 -5.05 -6.18 -12.75
C GLU A 25 -5.80 -7.50 -12.95
N PRO A 26 -5.17 -8.63 -13.36
CA PRO A 26 -5.89 -9.88 -13.54
C PRO A 26 -6.42 -10.49 -12.23
N GLU A 27 -5.92 -10.06 -11.07
CA GLU A 27 -6.27 -10.63 -9.76
C GLU A 27 -7.27 -9.78 -8.99
N THR A 28 -7.70 -8.66 -9.55
CA THR A 28 -8.63 -7.73 -8.90
C THR A 28 -9.68 -7.28 -9.90
N GLU A 29 -10.88 -6.92 -9.41
CA GLU A 29 -11.94 -6.37 -10.27
C GLU A 29 -11.68 -4.90 -10.66
N ALA A 30 -10.52 -4.35 -10.28
CA ALA A 30 -10.17 -2.96 -10.52
C ALA A 30 -9.41 -2.80 -11.84
N THR A 31 -9.71 -1.73 -12.58
CA THR A 31 -8.96 -1.39 -13.79
C THR A 31 -7.52 -1.00 -13.47
N PHE A 32 -6.61 -1.17 -14.44
CA PHE A 32 -5.22 -0.72 -14.34
C PHE A 32 -5.04 0.68 -13.73
N LYS A 33 -5.80 1.67 -14.22
CA LYS A 33 -5.70 3.07 -13.73
C LYS A 33 -6.15 3.20 -12.28
N SER A 34 -7.20 2.49 -11.90
CA SER A 34 -7.66 2.45 -10.51
C SER A 34 -6.61 1.82 -9.60
N LEU A 35 -5.99 0.72 -10.02
CA LEU A 35 -4.92 0.07 -9.27
C LEU A 35 -3.69 0.96 -9.10
N GLN A 36 -3.24 1.64 -10.16
CA GLN A 36 -2.13 2.59 -10.03
C GLN A 36 -2.40 3.65 -8.96
N THR A 37 -3.63 4.18 -8.95
CA THR A 37 -4.06 5.17 -7.97
C THR A 37 -4.13 4.59 -6.56
N MET A 38 -4.73 3.40 -6.41
CA MET A 38 -4.86 2.73 -5.11
C MET A 38 -3.49 2.35 -4.52
N ILE A 39 -2.57 1.83 -5.32
CA ILE A 39 -1.22 1.48 -4.90
C ILE A 39 -0.45 2.74 -4.47
N ALA A 40 -0.56 3.82 -5.25
CA ALA A 40 0.05 5.10 -4.88
C ALA A 40 -0.53 5.61 -3.55
N ASP A 41 -1.85 5.68 -3.43
CA ASP A 41 -2.52 6.17 -2.21
C ASP A 41 -2.17 5.33 -0.98
N LEU A 42 -2.01 4.02 -1.15
CA LEU A 42 -1.61 3.10 -0.09
C LEU A 42 -0.16 3.35 0.35
N LEU A 43 0.77 3.38 -0.61
CA LEU A 43 2.20 3.59 -0.33
C LEU A 43 2.48 4.97 0.28
N TYR A 44 1.77 6.00 -0.19
CA TYR A 44 1.88 7.36 0.35
C TYR A 44 1.05 7.56 1.64
N GLY A 45 0.37 6.52 2.14
CA GLY A 45 -0.40 6.58 3.39
C GLY A 45 -1.64 7.48 3.34
N ARG A 46 -2.12 7.82 2.14
CA ARG A 46 -3.32 8.66 1.92
C ARG A 46 -4.60 7.89 2.20
N ARG A 47 -4.65 6.61 1.84
CA ARG A 47 -5.80 5.74 2.04
C ARG A 47 -5.37 4.33 2.36
N TRP A 48 -6.10 3.68 3.27
CA TRP A 48 -5.85 2.30 3.66
C TRP A 48 -6.71 1.33 2.85
N PHE A 49 -6.06 0.35 2.22
CA PHE A 49 -6.68 -0.70 1.42
C PHE A 49 -6.17 -2.06 1.92
N PRO A 50 -6.86 -2.72 2.88
CA PRO A 50 -6.36 -3.92 3.53
C PRO A 50 -6.00 -5.05 2.55
N SER A 51 -6.90 -5.35 1.60
CA SER A 51 -6.69 -6.42 0.63
C SER A 51 -5.51 -6.14 -0.31
N LEU A 52 -5.31 -4.87 -0.70
CA LEU A 52 -4.18 -4.48 -1.54
C LEU A 52 -2.86 -4.51 -0.76
N ALA A 53 -2.88 -4.10 0.51
CA ALA A 53 -1.71 -4.17 1.39
C ALA A 53 -1.25 -5.62 1.58
N ALA A 54 -2.17 -6.54 1.84
CA ALA A 54 -1.87 -7.97 1.96
C ALA A 54 -1.23 -8.52 0.67
N LYS A 55 -1.79 -8.16 -0.50
CA LYS A 55 -1.22 -8.58 -1.80
C LYS A 55 0.18 -8.01 -2.05
N LEU A 56 0.42 -6.75 -1.69
CA LEU A 56 1.74 -6.14 -1.83
C LEU A 56 2.77 -6.77 -0.89
N GLU A 57 2.36 -7.18 0.31
CA GLU A 57 3.21 -7.96 1.21
C GLU A 57 3.50 -9.35 0.65
N GLU A 58 2.47 -10.08 0.19
CA GLU A 58 2.62 -11.45 -0.33
C GLU A 58 3.48 -11.52 -1.59
N LYS A 59 3.22 -10.66 -2.59
CA LYS A 59 3.92 -10.71 -3.89
C LYS A 59 5.26 -10.00 -3.90
N TYR A 60 5.33 -8.86 -3.22
CA TYR A 60 6.47 -7.94 -3.35
C TYR A 60 7.26 -7.78 -2.06
N ASP A 61 6.84 -8.43 -0.96
CA ASP A 61 7.43 -8.26 0.37
C ASP A 61 7.50 -6.77 0.75
N ILE A 62 6.41 -6.04 0.47
CA ILE A 62 6.26 -4.63 0.83
C ILE A 62 5.31 -4.54 2.01
N ARG A 63 5.88 -4.36 3.20
CA ARG A 63 5.11 -4.12 4.43
C ARG A 63 4.71 -2.66 4.54
N ILE A 64 3.41 -2.39 4.51
CA ILE A 64 2.84 -1.06 4.66
C ILE A 64 2.13 -1.01 6.01
N GLU A 65 2.67 -0.26 6.96
CA GLU A 65 2.02 -0.10 8.26
C GLU A 65 0.74 0.73 8.12
N GLN A 66 -0.36 0.24 8.70
CA GLN A 66 -1.61 0.98 8.74
C GLN A 66 -1.41 2.28 9.54
N PRO A 67 -1.68 3.46 8.94
CA PRO A 67 -1.58 4.73 9.66
C PRO A 67 -2.52 4.75 10.87
N LYS A 68 -2.05 5.29 12.01
CA LYS A 68 -2.79 5.32 13.28
C LYS A 68 -4.23 5.86 13.14
N GLN A 69 -4.42 6.86 12.28
CA GLN A 69 -5.72 7.48 11.99
C GLN A 69 -6.76 6.52 11.38
N PHE A 70 -6.32 5.44 10.73
CA PHE A 70 -7.20 4.44 10.13
C PHE A 70 -7.38 3.20 11.01
N LYS A 71 -6.68 3.10 12.15
CA LYS A 71 -6.87 2.01 13.11
C LYS A 71 -8.21 2.18 13.86
N PRO A 72 -8.90 1.10 14.22
CA PRO A 72 -10.11 1.17 15.04
C PRO A 72 -9.88 1.96 16.34
N ILE A 73 -10.89 2.73 16.80
CA ILE A 73 -10.80 3.59 17.99
C ILE A 73 -10.30 2.81 19.23
N LYS A 74 -10.71 1.54 19.37
CA LYS A 74 -10.27 0.65 20.46
C LYS A 74 -8.74 0.45 20.48
N GLU A 75 -8.10 0.40 19.32
CA GLU A 75 -6.64 0.25 19.23
C GLU A 75 -5.91 1.57 19.41
N GLN A 76 -6.51 2.69 18.99
CA GLN A 76 -5.94 4.02 19.21
C GLN A 76 -5.83 4.35 20.70
N LEU A 77 -6.84 3.99 21.50
CA LEU A 77 -6.86 4.20 22.96
C LEU A 77 -5.82 3.35 23.70
N LYS A 78 -5.57 2.11 23.27
CA LYS A 78 -4.55 1.23 23.86
C LYS A 78 -3.11 1.72 23.67
N GLN A 79 -2.86 2.58 22.68
CA GLN A 79 -1.51 3.14 22.46
C GLN A 79 -1.27 4.46 23.21
N ALA A 80 -2.32 5.04 23.81
CA ALA A 80 -2.26 6.33 24.51
C ALA A 80 -2.33 6.20 26.04
N ALA A 81 -2.57 5.00 26.56
CA ALA A 81 -2.54 4.65 27.98
C ALA A 81 -1.24 3.91 28.31
#